data_AF-A0A0N0SR77-F1
#
_entry.id   AF-A0A0N0SR77-F1
#
_cell.length_a   1.000
_cell.length_b   1.000
_cell.length_c   1.000
_cell.angle_alpha   90.00
_cell.angle_beta   90.00
_cell.angle_gamma   90.00
#
_symmetry.space_group_name_H-M   'P 1'
#
loop_
_entity.id
_entity.type
_entity.pdbx_description
1 polymer ?
#
loop_
_entity_poly.entity_id
_entity_poly.type
_entity_poly.pdbx_seq_one_letter_code
_entity_poly.pdbx_strand_id
1 'polypeptide(L)'
;SHDYIRAGTTTLFAALEVATGKVIGSLHRRHRAAEFKKFLTKLDKEVPAGLQVHLILDNYATHKTPDIKNWLLAHPRFHLHFTPT
;
A
#
# COMPACT_ATOMS: atom_id res chain seq x y z
N SER A 1 -2.26 14.19 -28.54
CA SER A 1 -0.96 13.54 -28.29
C SER A 1 -0.39 14.02 -26.98
N HIS A 2 -0.16 13.12 -26.03
CA HIS A 2 0.71 13.40 -24.89
C HIS A 2 1.55 12.14 -24.65
N ASP A 3 2.83 12.26 -24.97
CA ASP A 3 3.82 11.21 -24.81
C ASP A 3 4.07 10.96 -23.33
N TYR A 4 3.54 9.85 -22.82
CA TYR A 4 3.88 9.38 -21.49
C TYR A 4 5.11 8.47 -21.57
N ILE A 5 6.29 9.05 -21.36
CA ILE A 5 7.57 8.32 -21.34
C ILE A 5 7.77 7.72 -19.95
N ARG A 6 7.72 6.39 -19.84
CA ARG A 6 8.01 5.64 -18.59
C ARG A 6 9.51 5.42 -18.42
N ALA A 7 10.17 6.27 -17.64
CA ALA A 7 11.53 6.02 -17.15
C ALA A 7 11.49 5.06 -15.95
N GLY A 8 11.28 3.75 -16.21
CA GLY A 8 11.38 2.69 -15.20
C GLY A 8 10.27 2.70 -14.13
N THR A 9 9.27 1.82 -14.28
CA THR A 9 8.08 1.72 -13.42
C THR A 9 8.45 1.40 -11.97
N THR A 10 8.54 2.42 -11.13
CA THR A 10 8.70 2.28 -9.68
C THR A 10 7.35 2.55 -9.04
N THR A 11 6.75 1.55 -8.40
CA THR A 11 5.52 1.69 -7.62
C THR A 11 5.83 2.46 -6.36
N LEU A 12 5.19 3.61 -6.14
CA LEU A 12 5.18 4.25 -4.84
C LEU A 12 3.98 3.73 -4.05
N PHE A 13 4.24 3.03 -2.95
CA PHE A 13 3.26 2.86 -1.88
C PHE A 13 3.51 3.97 -0.86
N ALA A 14 2.49 4.73 -0.47
CA ALA A 14 2.62 5.75 0.56
C ALA A 14 1.46 5.65 1.54
N ALA A 15 1.78 5.62 2.83
CA ALA A 15 0.82 5.74 3.92
C ALA A 15 1.07 7.08 4.62
N LEU A 16 0.02 7.87 4.82
CA LEU A 16 0.08 9.15 5.54
C LEU A 16 -0.35 8.92 6.99
N GLU A 17 0.52 9.24 7.94
CA GLU A 17 0.16 9.38 9.34
C GLU A 17 -0.55 10.73 9.54
N VAL A 18 -1.88 10.70 9.67
CA VAL A 18 -2.73 11.91 9.68
C VAL A 18 -2.44 12.83 10.87
N ALA A 19 -2.07 12.27 12.03
CA ALA A 19 -1.83 13.05 13.24
C ALA A 19 -0.53 13.88 13.18
N THR A 20 0.47 13.43 12.43
CA THR A 20 1.81 14.04 12.39
C THR A 20 2.17 14.63 11.03
N GLY A 21 1.39 14.32 9.98
CA GLY A 21 1.70 14.66 8.60
C GLY A 21 2.84 13.82 7.99
N LYS A 22 3.32 12.78 8.70
CA LYS A 22 4.44 11.96 8.25
C LYS A 22 4.00 10.99 7.16
N VAL A 23 4.72 10.98 6.04
CA VAL A 23 4.49 10.02 4.96
C VAL A 23 5.48 8.86 5.08
N ILE A 24 4.96 7.65 5.23
CA ILE A 24 5.73 6.40 5.11
C ILE A 24 5.58 5.91 3.67
N GLY A 25 6.58 6.24 2.84
CA GLY A 25 6.68 5.77 1.46
C GLY A 25 7.54 4.52 1.34
N SER A 26 7.20 3.62 0.41
CA SER A 26 8.10 2.57 -0.07
C SER A 26 8.02 2.49 -1.59
N LEU A 27 9.19 2.61 -2.23
CA LEU A 27 9.37 2.50 -3.66
C LEU A 27 9.67 1.03 -4.00
N HIS A 28 8.79 0.38 -4.75
CA HIS A 28 8.96 -1.00 -5.17
C HIS A 28 9.23 -1.07 -6.68
N ARG A 29 10.30 -1.77 -7.05
CA ARG A 29 10.75 -1.96 -8.44
C ARG A 29 9.83 -2.88 -9.26
N ARG A 30 8.90 -3.60 -8.62
CA ARG A 30 7.97 -4.56 -9.26
C ARG A 30 6.61 -4.58 -8.55
N HIS A 31 5.53 -4.38 -9.30
CA HIS A 31 4.14 -4.44 -8.82
C HIS A 31 3.68 -5.92 -8.65
N ARG A 32 4.06 -6.60 -7.56
CA ARG A 32 3.60 -7.98 -7.27
C ARG A 32 2.91 -8.06 -5.91
N ALA A 33 1.91 -8.93 -5.80
CA ALA A 33 1.20 -9.18 -4.55
C ALA A 33 2.12 -9.59 -3.39
N ALA A 34 3.16 -10.40 -3.66
CA ALA A 34 4.14 -10.78 -2.65
C ALA A 34 4.91 -9.58 -2.06
N GLU A 35 5.27 -8.60 -2.89
CA GLU A 35 5.97 -7.40 -2.43
C GLU A 35 5.03 -6.48 -1.65
N PHE A 36 3.78 -6.36 -2.08
CA PHE A 36 2.75 -5.63 -1.34
C PHE A 36 2.51 -6.25 0.04
N LYS A 37 2.45 -7.58 0.15
CA LYS A 37 2.31 -8.28 1.45
C LYS A 37 3.50 -8.03 2.38
N LYS A 38 4.73 -8.00 1.85
CA LYS A 38 5.93 -7.64 2.63
C LYS A 38 5.84 -6.20 3.16
N PHE A 39 5.35 -5.27 2.34
CA PHE A 39 5.12 -3.89 2.76
C PHE A 39 4.09 -3.80 3.89
N LEU A 40 2.95 -4.48 3.78
CA LEU A 40 1.95 -4.56 4.85
C LEU A 40 2.52 -5.13 6.15
N THR A 41 3.34 -6.18 6.05
CA THR A 41 4.03 -6.79 7.21
C THR A 41 5.03 -5.82 7.85
N LYS A 42 5.71 -4.98 7.06
CA LYS A 42 6.62 -3.95 7.57
C LYS A 42 5.84 -2.88 8.34
N LEU A 43 4.74 -2.38 7.76
CA LEU A 43 3.87 -1.41 8.43
C LEU A 43 3.31 -1.96 9.75
N ASP A 44 2.92 -3.23 9.77
CA ASP A 44 2.39 -3.88 10.98
C ASP A 44 3.41 -3.89 12.14
N LYS A 45 4.71 -4.00 11.82
CA LYS A 45 5.80 -3.94 12.80
C LYS A 45 6.16 -2.52 13.24
N GLU A 46 6.10 -1.56 12.31
CA GLU A 46 6.53 -0.18 12.58
C GLU A 46 5.43 0.68 13.22
N VAL A 47 4.16 0.41 12.91
CA VAL A 47 3.03 1.15 13.47
C VAL A 47 2.65 0.56 14.83
N PRO A 48 2.68 1.36 15.91
CA PRO A 48 2.28 0.92 17.25
C PRO A 48 0.95 0.17 17.27
N ALA A 49 0.88 -0.87 18.10
CA ALA A 49 -0.35 -1.62 18.32
C ALA A 49 -1.46 -0.68 18.83
N GLY A 50 -2.70 -0.89 18.36
CA GLY A 50 -3.86 -0.07 18.73
C GLY A 50 -4.17 1.11 17.79
N LEU A 51 -3.26 1.45 16.87
CA LEU A 51 -3.53 2.46 15.84
C LEU A 51 -4.17 1.84 14.59
N GLN A 52 -5.09 2.60 13.98
CA GLN A 52 -5.64 2.28 12.67
C GLN A 52 -4.66 2.70 11.57
N VAL A 53 -4.51 1.86 10.55
CA VAL A 53 -3.60 2.09 9.42
C VAL A 53 -4.45 2.27 8.16
N HIS A 54 -4.42 3.47 7.60
CA HIS A 54 -5.14 3.79 6.35
C HIS A 54 -4.16 3.91 5.19
N LEU A 55 -4.34 3.08 4.17
CA LEU A 55 -3.54 3.07 2.95
C LEU A 55 -4.37 3.61 1.79
N ILE A 56 -3.83 4.56 1.03
CA ILE A 56 -4.44 5.04 -0.22
C ILE A 56 -3.66 4.42 -1.38
N LEU A 57 -4.37 3.71 -2.25
CA LEU A 57 -3.80 2.87 -3.31
C LEU A 57 -4.44 3.20 -4.67
N ASP A 58 -3.71 2.91 -5.74
CA ASP A 58 -4.26 2.86 -7.09
C ASP A 58 -5.13 1.60 -7.29
N ASN A 59 -5.97 1.56 -8.34
CA ASN A 59 -6.90 0.44 -8.55
C ASN A 59 -6.24 -0.81 -9.17
N TYR A 60 -4.98 -1.10 -8.83
CA TYR A 60 -4.23 -2.18 -9.44
C TYR A 60 -4.65 -3.56 -8.90
N ALA A 61 -4.69 -4.57 -9.77
CA ALA A 61 -5.24 -5.90 -9.45
C ALA A 61 -4.47 -6.64 -8.34
N THR A 62 -3.18 -6.31 -8.11
CA THR A 62 -2.36 -6.99 -7.10
C THR A 62 -2.88 -6.83 -5.68
N HIS A 63 -3.58 -5.73 -5.40
CA HIS A 63 -4.13 -5.43 -4.08
C HIS A 63 -5.35 -6.29 -3.75
N LYS A 64 -5.93 -6.98 -4.75
CA LYS A 64 -7.19 -7.74 -4.62
C LYS A 64 -6.98 -9.26 -4.67
N THR A 65 -5.73 -9.72 -4.63
CA THR A 65 -5.41 -11.15 -4.63
C THR A 65 -5.91 -11.86 -3.36
N PRO A 66 -6.22 -13.17 -3.41
CA PRO A 66 -6.68 -13.93 -2.24
C PRO A 66 -5.73 -13.82 -1.05
N ASP A 67 -4.42 -13.90 -1.30
CA ASP A 67 -3.40 -13.80 -0.24
C ASP A 67 -3.42 -12.48 0.51
N ILE A 68 -3.71 -11.38 -0.18
CA ILE A 68 -3.83 -10.04 0.43
C ILE A 68 -5.14 -9.93 1.19
N LYS A 69 -6.25 -10.40 0.63
CA LYS A 69 -7.55 -10.44 1.32
C LYS A 69 -7.47 -11.23 2.63
N ASN A 70 -6.88 -12.42 2.60
CA ASN A 70 -6.70 -13.27 3.78
C ASN A 70 -5.80 -12.58 4.83
N TRP A 71 -4.74 -11.90 4.39
CA TRP A 71 -3.90 -11.14 5.30
C TRP A 71 -4.67 -9.99 5.98
N LEU A 72 -5.49 -9.24 5.23
CA LEU A 72 -6.28 -8.14 5.78
C LEU A 72 -7.37 -8.61 6.76
N LEU A 73 -7.97 -9.78 6.51
CA LEU A 73 -8.91 -10.39 7.47
C LEU A 73 -8.24 -10.72 8.82
N ALA A 74 -6.97 -11.10 8.80
CA ALA A 74 -6.20 -11.34 10.02
C ALA A 74 -5.69 -10.04 10.69
N HIS A 75 -5.71 -8.91 9.99
CA HIS A 75 -5.20 -7.61 10.47
C HIS A 75 -6.26 -6.51 10.29
N PRO A 76 -7.36 -6.54 11.07
CA PRO A 76 -8.52 -5.66 10.87
C PRO A 76 -8.24 -4.16 11.09
N ARG A 77 -7.06 -3.81 11.60
CA ARG A 77 -6.61 -2.40 11.74
C ARG A 77 -6.18 -1.77 10.43
N PHE A 78 -6.05 -2.54 9.35
CA PHE A 78 -5.63 -2.05 8.03
C PHE A 78 -6.84 -1.77 7.14
N HIS A 79 -6.93 -0.53 6.67
CA HIS A 79 -8.00 -0.02 5.81
C HIS A 79 -7.42 0.42 4.48
N LEU A 80 -7.92 -0.15 3.38
CA LEU A 80 -7.48 0.18 2.04
C LEU A 80 -8.50 1.10 1.37
N HIS A 81 -8.04 2.27 0.96
CA HIS A 81 -8.77 3.23 0.16
C HIS A 81 -8.22 3.22 -1.25
N PHE A 82 -9.09 3.20 -2.26
CA PHE A 82 -8.67 3.22 -3.65
C PHE A 82 -9.00 4.58 -4.26
N THR A 83 -8.09 5.14 -5.05
CA THR A 83 -8.37 6.37 -5.80
C THR A 83 -9.57 6.15 -6.73
N PRO A 84 -10.52 7.10 -6.80
CA PRO A 84 -11.62 7.03 -7.77
C PRO A 84 -11.08 6.88 -9.19
N THR A 85 -11.71 6.01 -9.97
CA THR A 85 -11.51 5.87 -11.42
C THR A 85 -12.56 6.65 -12.18
#